data_AF-A0A7K1YBU8-F1
#
_entry.id   AF-A0A7K1YBU8-F1
#
_cell.length_a   1.000
_cell.length_b   1.000
_cell.length_c   1.000
_cell.angle_alpha   90.00
_cell.angle_beta   90.00
_cell.angle_gamma   90.00
#
_symmetry.space_group_name_H-M   'P 1'
#
loop_
_entity.id
_entity.type
_entity.pdbx_description
1 polymer ?
#
loop_
_entity_poly.entity_id
_entity_poly.type
_entity_poly.pdbx_seq_one_letter_code
_entity_poly.pdbx_strand_id
1 'polypeptide(L)'
;MNKWFKKLGTCLLVVLAFKVVSPDKVLARPGIGVSFQVFYDNLQPYGRWINNPQYGYVWAPDVDQDFVPYGTRGHWISSEYGNTWVSDYDWGWAPFHYGRWTFDDFYGWIWIPGEEWGPGWVSWRQGGGYYGWAPLGPGMNIDVSFGLASLRWVFLPQRYICSPRPWDYYDRRPQVIYRNTTIINNVYVYNNNRYYGGPRPGEIERYTNSRVNVYRVNDYGRPGQRISNNTVNIYRPRVDKSRDNDRPKQYADYDRYKNDHPDKRVAYDKYNRPSSNQRPDKGNRNDGNDYTGSWKHPDQPGDKRDDKNNHDYRNRTNNQASQQDQNRREQSQNERQNEWNQQNQRDQRNQRDQRNQWDRQTQQAEQRRQQSDEQRRQVQRDQINPNADQQQQRAQRDQQRQWDQQRQQAQQEQQRQQADQQQRAQREQQQQVQRDQQQRQQWDQQKQQADQQRQAQRDQQQRQQWDQQRQQADRQQQAQQEQRRQQADQQQRTQREQPQRQQSDQQRQWADRETRQQSQPRQERQQSDRGNRPSRSNFM
;
A
#
# COMPACT_ATOMS: atom_id res chain seq x y z
N MET A 1 68.85 25.24 39.69
CA MET A 1 68.21 25.76 40.94
C MET A 1 66.85 26.32 40.57
N ASN A 2 65.76 26.17 41.32
CA ASN A 2 65.52 25.31 42.48
C ASN A 2 64.00 24.99 42.62
N LYS A 3 63.70 23.84 43.23
CA LYS A 3 62.65 23.56 44.27
C LYS A 3 61.47 24.55 44.43
N TRP A 4 60.22 24.13 44.68
CA TRP A 4 59.56 22.80 44.75
C TRP A 4 58.07 23.00 45.13
N PHE A 5 57.17 22.11 44.68
CA PHE A 5 55.96 21.61 45.38
C PHE A 5 54.84 22.53 45.96
N LYS A 6 53.63 21.95 46.00
CA LYS A 6 52.47 22.30 46.88
C LYS A 6 51.74 23.63 46.62
N LYS A 7 50.85 23.62 45.64
CA LYS A 7 49.41 23.75 45.96
C LYS A 7 48.69 22.47 45.56
N LEU A 8 47.77 22.00 46.40
CA LEU A 8 47.24 20.64 46.40
C LEU A 8 45.72 20.68 46.18
N GLY A 9 45.22 19.82 45.30
CA GLY A 9 43.84 19.35 45.31
C GLY A 9 42.79 20.16 44.51
N THR A 10 41.64 19.50 44.38
CA THR A 10 40.36 19.96 43.81
C THR A 10 40.26 20.03 42.28
N CYS A 11 39.08 19.64 41.76
CA CYS A 11 38.59 19.84 40.39
C CYS A 11 39.13 18.98 39.23
N LEU A 12 39.57 17.74 39.49
CA LEU A 12 39.45 16.65 38.49
C LEU A 12 37.98 16.21 38.39
N LEU A 13 37.12 17.02 37.75
CA LEU A 13 35.72 16.66 37.44
C LEU A 13 35.00 17.61 36.45
N VAL A 14 35.62 17.92 35.30
CA VAL A 14 34.95 18.64 34.19
C VAL A 14 35.06 17.86 32.86
N VAL A 15 34.54 16.64 32.86
CA VAL A 15 34.12 15.96 31.62
C VAL A 15 32.61 16.20 31.49
N LEU A 16 32.25 17.39 30.99
CA LEU A 16 30.86 17.79 30.88
C LEU A 16 30.16 16.95 29.79
N ALA A 17 29.16 16.17 30.20
CA ALA A 17 28.60 15.13 29.37
C ALA A 17 27.77 15.69 28.21
N PHE A 18 28.31 15.60 26.99
CA PHE A 18 27.49 15.52 25.78
C PHE A 18 26.64 14.24 25.84
N LYS A 19 25.48 14.31 26.51
CA LYS A 19 24.43 13.30 26.36
C LYS A 19 23.81 13.41 24.98
N VAL A 20 24.52 12.87 23.99
CA VAL A 20 23.91 12.42 22.74
C VAL A 20 22.88 11.36 23.13
N VAL A 21 21.60 11.76 23.16
CA VAL A 21 20.49 10.83 23.29
C VAL A 21 20.34 10.13 21.94
N SER A 22 21.23 9.16 21.71
CA SER A 22 21.01 8.13 20.72
C SER A 22 19.66 7.48 21.06
N PRO A 23 18.67 7.44 20.15
CA PRO A 23 17.53 6.56 20.34
C PRO A 23 18.08 5.14 20.40
N ASP A 24 17.77 4.40 21.47
CA ASP A 24 18.19 3.01 21.62
C ASP A 24 17.68 2.22 20.40
N LYS A 25 18.61 1.84 19.53
CA LYS A 25 18.27 1.09 18.33
C LYS A 25 17.88 -0.32 18.78
N VAL A 26 16.58 -0.56 18.87
CA VAL A 26 15.98 -1.84 19.29
C VAL A 26 16.35 -2.93 18.28
N LEU A 27 17.54 -3.50 18.47
CA LEU A 27 18.01 -4.67 17.77
C LEU A 27 17.08 -5.83 18.13
N ALA A 28 16.32 -6.30 17.15
CA ALA A 28 15.47 -7.47 17.31
C ALA A 28 16.37 -8.69 17.58
N ARG A 29 16.51 -9.08 18.85
CA ARG A 29 17.12 -10.35 19.25
C ARG A 29 16.08 -11.46 19.06
N PRO A 30 16.42 -12.60 18.45
CA PRO A 30 15.50 -13.73 18.35
C PRO A 30 14.90 -14.09 19.72
N GLY A 31 13.56 -14.13 19.80
CA GLY A 31 12.82 -14.46 21.02
C GLY A 31 12.41 -13.28 21.92
N ILE A 32 12.86 -12.04 21.69
CA ILE A 32 12.39 -10.88 22.48
C ILE A 32 11.25 -10.15 21.77
N GLY A 33 10.09 -10.08 22.43
CA GLY A 33 8.95 -9.27 21.99
C GLY A 33 9.18 -7.77 22.17
N VAL A 34 8.99 -7.00 21.11
CA VAL A 34 8.90 -5.54 21.16
C VAL A 34 7.45 -5.14 21.44
N SER A 35 7.21 -3.94 21.96
CA SER A 35 5.85 -3.45 22.18
C SER A 35 5.47 -2.36 21.18
N PHE A 36 4.21 -1.90 21.20
CA PHE A 36 3.66 -0.92 20.23
C PHE A 36 4.47 0.39 20.15
N GLN A 37 5.28 0.72 21.17
CA GLN A 37 6.26 1.79 21.13
C GLN A 37 7.22 1.70 19.92
N VAL A 38 7.49 0.51 19.38
CA VAL A 38 8.27 0.35 18.15
C VAL A 38 7.59 1.04 16.95
N PHE A 39 6.26 0.96 16.87
CA PHE A 39 5.49 1.67 15.84
C PHE A 39 5.44 3.16 16.15
N TYR A 40 5.10 3.51 17.40
CA TYR A 40 4.98 4.90 17.83
C TYR A 40 6.26 5.70 17.51
N ASP A 41 7.43 5.21 17.92
CA ASP A 41 8.71 5.89 17.75
C ASP A 41 9.20 5.93 16.29
N ASN A 42 8.99 4.87 15.51
CA ASN A 42 9.49 4.81 14.12
C ASN A 42 8.54 5.46 13.10
N LEU A 43 7.26 5.66 13.42
CA LEU A 43 6.28 6.29 12.53
C LEU A 43 6.04 7.78 12.86
N GLN A 44 6.44 8.26 14.05
CA GLN A 44 6.37 9.68 14.44
C GLN A 44 7.02 10.65 13.42
N PRO A 45 8.13 10.33 12.72
CA PRO A 45 8.76 11.25 11.75
C PRO A 45 8.06 11.36 10.39
N TYR A 46 7.12 10.46 10.09
CA TYR A 46 6.57 10.29 8.73
C TYR A 46 5.05 10.51 8.63
N GLY A 47 4.45 11.07 9.68
CA GLY A 47 3.01 11.19 9.82
C GLY A 47 2.62 11.63 11.22
N ARG A 48 1.32 11.69 11.48
CA ARG A 48 0.75 12.11 12.77
C ARG A 48 0.01 10.98 13.44
N TRP A 49 0.29 10.78 14.73
CA TRP A 49 -0.55 9.96 15.60
C TRP A 49 -1.80 10.74 16.01
N ILE A 50 -2.91 10.02 16.16
CA ILE A 50 -4.23 10.57 16.48
C ILE A 50 -4.84 9.66 17.55
N ASN A 51 -5.28 10.23 18.67
CA ASN A 51 -6.11 9.51 19.64
C ASN A 51 -7.56 9.49 19.12
N ASN A 52 -7.98 8.36 18.56
CA ASN A 52 -9.31 8.16 18.01
C ASN A 52 -10.18 7.36 19.00
N PRO A 53 -11.42 7.81 19.32
CA PRO A 53 -12.25 7.20 20.36
C PRO A 53 -12.73 5.77 20.03
N GLN A 54 -12.71 5.36 18.76
CA GLN A 54 -13.14 4.02 18.32
C GLN A 54 -11.99 3.01 18.27
N TYR A 55 -10.76 3.46 18.00
CA TYR A 55 -9.62 2.60 17.68
C TYR A 55 -8.38 2.79 18.57
N GLY A 56 -8.37 3.81 19.45
CA GLY A 56 -7.19 4.23 20.21
C GLY A 56 -6.22 5.04 19.35
N TYR A 57 -4.91 4.87 19.58
CA TYR A 57 -3.88 5.55 18.78
C TYR A 57 -3.81 4.98 17.36
N VAL A 58 -4.27 5.79 16.39
CA VAL A 58 -4.16 5.53 14.95
C VAL A 58 -3.15 6.49 14.32
N TRP A 59 -2.62 6.15 13.16
CA TRP A 59 -1.60 6.94 12.47
C TRP A 59 -2.07 7.37 11.08
N ALA A 60 -1.98 8.65 10.77
CA ALA A 60 -2.16 9.18 9.42
C ALA A 60 -0.77 9.51 8.81
N PRO A 61 -0.39 8.90 7.68
CA PRO A 61 0.86 9.22 6.99
C PRO A 61 0.88 10.67 6.47
N ASP A 62 2.07 11.27 6.37
CA ASP A 62 2.28 12.52 5.64
C ASP A 62 2.72 12.18 4.21
N VAL A 63 1.76 12.23 3.28
CA VAL A 63 1.87 11.70 1.90
C VAL A 63 1.02 12.50 0.92
N ASP A 64 1.33 12.35 -0.36
CA ASP A 64 0.63 12.99 -1.47
C ASP A 64 -0.87 12.64 -1.50
N GLN A 65 -1.68 13.59 -1.99
CA GLN A 65 -3.15 13.51 -1.97
C GLN A 65 -3.70 12.26 -2.69
N ASP A 66 -2.99 11.70 -3.66
CA ASP A 66 -3.39 10.52 -4.42
C ASP A 66 -3.16 9.20 -3.65
N PHE A 67 -2.40 9.19 -2.55
CA PHE A 67 -2.06 8.00 -1.74
C PHE A 67 -3.20 6.98 -1.59
N VAL A 68 -2.86 5.70 -1.82
CA VAL A 68 -3.70 4.53 -1.55
C VAL A 68 -2.84 3.41 -0.95
N PRO A 69 -3.19 2.85 0.23
CA PRO A 69 -2.50 1.71 0.80
C PRO A 69 -2.48 0.51 -0.15
N TYR A 70 -1.32 -0.15 -0.25
CA TYR A 70 -1.04 -1.21 -1.24
C TYR A 70 -1.20 -0.76 -2.71
N GLY A 71 -1.16 0.55 -2.99
CA GLY A 71 -1.24 1.10 -4.34
C GLY A 71 -0.05 1.98 -4.68
N THR A 72 0.11 3.09 -3.97
CA THR A 72 1.13 4.11 -4.28
C THR A 72 2.49 3.76 -3.67
N ARG A 73 3.58 3.96 -4.43
CA ARG A 73 5.00 3.75 -4.03
C ARG A 73 5.25 2.39 -3.38
N GLY A 74 5.01 1.35 -4.16
CA GLY A 74 5.34 -0.04 -3.86
C GLY A 74 4.82 -0.98 -4.94
N HIS A 75 5.08 -2.27 -4.78
CA HIS A 75 4.72 -3.31 -5.74
C HIS A 75 4.45 -4.67 -5.09
N TRP A 76 3.75 -5.54 -5.81
CA TRP A 76 3.51 -6.93 -5.38
C TRP A 76 4.61 -7.85 -5.93
N ILE A 77 5.14 -8.70 -5.06
CA ILE A 77 6.02 -9.82 -5.44
C ILE A 77 5.37 -11.15 -5.03
N SER A 78 5.57 -12.19 -5.83
CA SER A 78 5.25 -13.55 -5.39
C SER A 78 6.32 -14.04 -4.41
N SER A 79 5.88 -14.67 -3.33
CA SER A 79 6.74 -15.15 -2.25
C SER A 79 6.23 -16.48 -1.70
N GLU A 80 6.98 -17.07 -0.77
CA GLU A 80 6.51 -18.25 0.00
C GLU A 80 5.26 -17.96 0.86
N TYR A 81 4.90 -16.68 1.07
CA TYR A 81 3.65 -16.20 1.68
C TYR A 81 2.61 -15.74 0.63
N GLY A 82 2.69 -16.22 -0.61
CA GLY A 82 1.85 -15.72 -1.72
C GLY A 82 2.27 -14.31 -2.17
N ASN A 83 1.33 -13.49 -2.62
CA ASN A 83 1.63 -12.10 -3.01
C ASN A 83 1.93 -11.25 -1.76
N THR A 84 3.19 -10.83 -1.63
CA THR A 84 3.69 -9.92 -0.59
C THR A 84 3.83 -8.52 -1.17
N TRP A 85 3.38 -7.51 -0.44
CA TRP A 85 3.62 -6.11 -0.78
C TRP A 85 5.04 -5.72 -0.39
N VAL A 86 5.73 -5.00 -1.27
CA VAL A 86 6.99 -4.31 -0.98
C VAL A 86 6.76 -2.83 -1.17
N SER A 87 6.95 -2.06 -0.11
CA SER A 87 6.75 -0.60 -0.12
C SER A 87 8.08 0.12 -0.31
N ASP A 88 8.06 1.17 -1.14
CA ASP A 88 9.21 2.06 -1.35
C ASP A 88 9.33 3.12 -0.24
N TYR A 89 8.35 3.21 0.66
CA TYR A 89 8.43 4.05 1.86
C TYR A 89 9.26 3.36 2.96
N ASP A 90 10.20 4.09 3.57
CA ASP A 90 11.02 3.62 4.70
C ASP A 90 10.18 3.11 5.89
N TRP A 91 9.06 3.76 6.16
CA TRP A 91 8.12 3.38 7.22
C TRP A 91 7.25 2.15 6.86
N GLY A 92 7.21 1.74 5.59
CA GLY A 92 6.26 0.77 5.05
C GLY A 92 6.31 -0.63 5.68
N TRP A 93 7.42 -0.99 6.31
CA TRP A 93 7.59 -2.27 7.02
C TRP A 93 6.52 -2.52 8.09
N ALA A 94 6.00 -1.46 8.72
CA ALA A 94 4.95 -1.57 9.73
C ALA A 94 3.55 -1.51 9.09
N PRO A 95 3.08 -0.40 8.49
CA PRO A 95 1.68 -0.26 8.14
C PRO A 95 1.15 -1.18 7.04
N PHE A 96 2.01 -1.79 6.21
CA PHE A 96 1.58 -2.75 5.18
C PHE A 96 1.64 -4.22 5.63
N HIS A 97 2.20 -4.49 6.81
CA HIS A 97 2.37 -5.86 7.29
C HIS A 97 1.74 -6.12 8.66
N TYR A 98 1.64 -5.09 9.50
CA TYR A 98 0.97 -5.13 10.79
C TYR A 98 -0.33 -4.31 10.74
N GLY A 99 -1.34 -4.69 11.53
CA GLY A 99 -2.55 -3.87 11.67
C GLY A 99 -3.47 -3.84 10.44
N ARG A 100 -4.26 -2.76 10.31
CA ARG A 100 -5.31 -2.60 9.28
C ARG A 100 -5.38 -1.14 8.80
N TRP A 101 -5.82 -0.92 7.56
CA TRP A 101 -6.07 0.43 7.01
C TRP A 101 -7.56 0.70 6.89
N THR A 102 -7.99 1.91 7.27
CA THR A 102 -9.35 2.39 7.02
C THR A 102 -9.33 3.83 6.50
N PHE A 103 -10.44 4.26 5.91
CA PHE A 103 -10.59 5.63 5.41
C PHE A 103 -11.54 6.41 6.31
N ASP A 104 -11.01 7.41 6.99
CA ASP A 104 -11.71 8.36 7.85
C ASP A 104 -12.12 9.63 7.10
N ASP A 105 -13.23 10.24 7.51
CA ASP A 105 -13.81 11.42 6.85
C ASP A 105 -12.92 12.68 6.94
N PHE A 106 -12.13 12.83 8.00
CA PHE A 106 -11.38 14.05 8.34
C PHE A 106 -9.86 13.90 8.12
N TYR A 107 -9.33 12.69 8.26
CA TYR A 107 -7.90 12.38 8.13
C TYR A 107 -7.55 11.53 6.90
N GLY A 108 -8.53 11.05 6.14
CA GLY A 108 -8.30 10.20 4.96
C GLY A 108 -7.85 8.80 5.34
N TRP A 109 -6.81 8.26 4.67
CA TRP A 109 -6.30 6.93 5.01
C TRP A 109 -5.58 6.94 6.36
N ILE A 110 -6.13 6.24 7.34
CA ILE A 110 -5.54 6.02 8.66
C ILE A 110 -5.20 4.55 8.88
N TRP A 111 -4.09 4.30 9.58
CA TRP A 111 -3.62 2.98 9.97
C TRP A 111 -3.91 2.71 11.44
N ILE A 112 -4.40 1.51 11.72
CA ILE A 112 -4.71 0.99 13.07
C ILE A 112 -3.67 -0.09 13.38
N PRO A 113 -2.82 0.07 14.41
CA PRO A 113 -1.77 -0.90 14.75
C PRO A 113 -2.30 -2.29 15.14
N GLY A 114 -1.47 -3.32 14.94
CA GLY A 114 -1.77 -4.71 15.29
C GLY A 114 -0.51 -5.55 15.51
N GLU A 115 -0.66 -6.71 16.14
CA GLU A 115 0.46 -7.59 16.55
C GLU A 115 0.89 -8.57 15.43
N GLU A 116 -0.07 -8.99 14.60
CA GLU A 116 0.15 -10.00 13.55
C GLU A 116 0.85 -9.42 12.31
N TRP A 117 1.98 -10.03 11.92
CA TRP A 117 2.59 -9.84 10.60
C TRP A 117 1.80 -10.60 9.51
N GLY A 118 1.62 -9.98 8.35
CA GLY A 118 1.12 -10.61 7.13
C GLY A 118 1.79 -10.06 5.86
N PRO A 119 1.71 -10.77 4.72
CA PRO A 119 2.32 -10.34 3.46
C PRO A 119 1.62 -9.14 2.83
N GLY A 120 0.33 -8.96 3.13
CA GLY A 120 -0.47 -7.78 2.81
C GLY A 120 -1.92 -8.00 3.22
N TRP A 121 -2.48 -7.09 4.03
CA TRP A 121 -3.84 -7.23 4.55
C TRP A 121 -4.86 -6.66 3.56
N VAL A 122 -5.15 -7.41 2.51
CA VAL A 122 -6.06 -7.02 1.41
C VAL A 122 -7.07 -8.13 1.06
N SER A 123 -8.21 -7.73 0.50
CA SER A 123 -9.07 -8.61 -0.29
C SER A 123 -8.69 -8.50 -1.77
N TRP A 124 -8.79 -9.60 -2.53
CA TRP A 124 -8.35 -9.69 -3.92
C TRP A 124 -9.51 -10.00 -4.88
N ARG A 125 -9.44 -9.49 -6.12
CA ARG A 125 -10.39 -9.73 -7.21
C ARG A 125 -9.70 -9.94 -8.56
N GLN A 126 -10.36 -10.66 -9.47
CA GLN A 126 -9.94 -10.83 -10.86
C GLN A 126 -11.12 -10.85 -11.84
N GLY A 127 -10.87 -10.48 -13.09
CA GLY A 127 -11.88 -10.46 -14.16
C GLY A 127 -11.69 -9.32 -15.15
N GLY A 128 -12.27 -9.45 -16.35
CA GLY A 128 -12.20 -8.41 -17.40
C GLY A 128 -10.80 -8.04 -17.90
N GLY A 129 -9.77 -8.86 -17.64
CA GLY A 129 -8.36 -8.54 -17.93
C GLY A 129 -7.62 -7.79 -16.82
N TYR A 130 -8.23 -7.64 -15.64
CA TYR A 130 -7.68 -6.93 -14.48
C TYR A 130 -7.50 -7.87 -13.27
N TYR A 131 -6.45 -7.59 -12.50
CA TYR A 131 -6.43 -7.88 -11.07
C TYR A 131 -6.82 -6.62 -10.31
N GLY A 132 -7.40 -6.78 -9.13
CA GLY A 132 -7.64 -5.68 -8.21
C GLY A 132 -7.63 -6.12 -6.76
N TRP A 133 -7.45 -5.17 -5.86
CA TRP A 133 -7.41 -5.43 -4.44
C TRP A 133 -7.87 -4.20 -3.66
N ALA A 134 -8.28 -4.41 -2.41
CA ALA A 134 -8.67 -3.36 -1.49
C ALA A 134 -8.15 -3.67 -0.07
N PRO A 135 -7.72 -2.68 0.71
CA PRO A 135 -7.28 -2.90 2.09
C PRO A 135 -8.38 -3.51 2.96
N LEU A 136 -8.00 -4.49 3.78
CA LEU A 136 -8.85 -4.95 4.88
C LEU A 136 -8.75 -3.94 6.03
N GLY A 137 -9.90 -3.36 6.37
CA GLY A 137 -10.10 -2.54 7.55
C GLY A 137 -10.34 -3.34 8.84
N PRO A 138 -10.55 -2.64 9.97
CA PRO A 138 -10.75 -3.26 11.28
C PRO A 138 -12.02 -4.13 11.29
N GLY A 139 -11.96 -5.26 11.99
CA GLY A 139 -13.08 -6.21 12.14
C GLY A 139 -13.43 -7.03 10.88
N MET A 140 -12.80 -6.77 9.72
CA MET A 140 -13.01 -7.57 8.51
C MET A 140 -11.98 -8.70 8.44
N ASN A 141 -12.49 -9.92 8.60
CA ASN A 141 -11.79 -11.16 8.27
C ASN A 141 -11.99 -11.51 6.79
N ILE A 142 -11.14 -12.42 6.28
CA ILE A 142 -11.14 -12.96 4.91
C ILE A 142 -12.55 -13.22 4.38
N ASP A 143 -13.33 -13.97 5.17
CA ASP A 143 -14.65 -14.50 4.83
C ASP A 143 -15.72 -13.41 4.57
N VAL A 144 -15.41 -12.16 4.98
CA VAL A 144 -16.27 -10.98 4.96
C VAL A 144 -15.74 -9.91 3.98
N SER A 145 -15.37 -10.32 2.77
CA SER A 145 -15.05 -9.39 1.66
C SER A 145 -16.27 -8.63 1.09
N PHE A 146 -17.45 -8.77 1.71
CA PHE A 146 -18.73 -8.18 1.28
C PHE A 146 -19.00 -6.86 2.03
N GLY A 147 -18.83 -5.73 1.35
CA GLY A 147 -19.13 -4.39 1.90
C GLY A 147 -18.07 -3.32 1.61
N LEU A 148 -16.89 -3.70 1.11
CA LEU A 148 -15.86 -2.75 0.68
C LEU A 148 -16.36 -1.91 -0.51
N ALA A 149 -16.65 -0.63 -0.25
CA ALA A 149 -17.08 0.31 -1.29
C ALA A 149 -16.10 0.33 -2.47
N SER A 150 -16.62 0.27 -3.69
CA SER A 150 -15.88 0.12 -4.95
C SER A 150 -14.87 1.24 -5.26
N LEU A 151 -14.92 2.38 -4.54
CA LEU A 151 -13.90 3.45 -4.60
C LEU A 151 -12.62 3.12 -3.83
N ARG A 152 -12.63 2.11 -2.95
CA ARG A 152 -11.48 1.67 -2.15
C ARG A 152 -10.69 0.52 -2.81
N TRP A 153 -11.06 0.15 -4.03
CA TRP A 153 -10.39 -0.88 -4.84
C TRP A 153 -9.42 -0.27 -5.84
N VAL A 154 -8.17 -0.75 -5.84
CA VAL A 154 -7.19 -0.52 -6.89
C VAL A 154 -7.39 -1.58 -7.97
N PHE A 155 -7.26 -1.21 -9.25
CA PHE A 155 -7.30 -2.16 -10.38
C PHE A 155 -6.14 -1.91 -11.35
N LEU A 156 -5.57 -3.01 -11.85
CA LEU A 156 -4.37 -3.07 -12.65
C LEU A 156 -4.54 -4.14 -13.74
N PRO A 157 -4.23 -3.86 -15.03
CA PRO A 157 -4.24 -4.88 -16.06
C PRO A 157 -3.30 -6.05 -15.69
N GLN A 158 -3.76 -7.30 -15.81
CA GLN A 158 -3.09 -8.46 -15.20
C GLN A 158 -1.60 -8.60 -15.57
N ARG A 159 -1.24 -8.21 -16.79
CA ARG A 159 0.15 -8.19 -17.31
C ARG A 159 1.15 -7.32 -16.53
N TYR A 160 0.69 -6.39 -15.69
CA TYR A 160 1.53 -5.46 -14.94
C TYR A 160 1.66 -5.79 -13.44
N ILE A 161 1.08 -6.89 -12.95
CA ILE A 161 1.03 -7.20 -11.50
C ILE A 161 2.41 -7.31 -10.83
N CYS A 162 3.42 -7.79 -11.56
CA CYS A 162 4.82 -7.82 -11.13
C CYS A 162 5.67 -6.67 -11.72
N SER A 163 5.05 -5.57 -12.16
CA SER A 163 5.77 -4.34 -12.48
C SER A 163 6.44 -3.79 -11.22
N PRO A 164 7.71 -3.34 -11.27
CA PRO A 164 8.32 -2.57 -10.17
C PRO A 164 7.61 -1.23 -9.90
N ARG A 165 6.83 -0.75 -10.87
CA ARG A 165 6.04 0.48 -10.80
C ARG A 165 4.61 0.21 -11.27
N PRO A 166 3.75 -0.44 -10.46
CA PRO A 166 2.39 -0.79 -10.89
C PRO A 166 1.45 0.43 -10.89
N TRP A 167 1.72 1.44 -10.06
CA TRP A 167 0.86 2.62 -9.91
C TRP A 167 0.72 3.46 -11.18
N ASP A 168 1.74 3.48 -12.04
CA ASP A 168 1.69 4.18 -13.34
C ASP A 168 0.64 3.56 -14.30
N TYR A 169 0.16 2.35 -14.01
CA TYR A 169 -0.76 1.56 -14.84
C TYR A 169 -2.15 1.34 -14.20
N TYR A 170 -2.47 2.01 -13.08
CA TYR A 170 -3.79 1.86 -12.45
C TYR A 170 -4.91 2.51 -13.25
N ASP A 171 -6.02 1.79 -13.39
CA ASP A 171 -7.20 2.32 -14.07
C ASP A 171 -7.97 3.29 -13.14
N ARG A 172 -8.29 4.47 -13.68
CA ARG A 172 -8.98 5.56 -12.96
C ARG A 172 -10.51 5.34 -12.86
N ARG A 173 -11.04 4.19 -13.30
CA ARG A 173 -12.47 3.84 -13.35
C ARG A 173 -12.79 2.55 -12.54
N PRO A 174 -12.38 2.43 -11.27
CA PRO A 174 -12.51 1.20 -10.48
C PRO A 174 -13.96 0.68 -10.39
N GLN A 175 -14.95 1.58 -10.46
CA GLN A 175 -16.38 1.27 -10.48
C GLN A 175 -16.80 0.29 -11.59
N VAL A 176 -16.25 0.44 -12.79
CA VAL A 176 -16.64 -0.37 -13.96
C VAL A 176 -16.00 -1.76 -13.86
N ILE A 177 -14.74 -1.81 -13.47
CA ILE A 177 -13.97 -3.05 -13.34
C ILE A 177 -14.48 -3.88 -12.15
N TYR A 178 -14.83 -3.25 -11.02
CA TYR A 178 -15.39 -3.93 -9.85
C TYR A 178 -16.63 -4.77 -10.18
N ARG A 179 -17.53 -4.28 -11.06
CA ARG A 179 -18.73 -4.99 -11.51
C ARG A 179 -18.42 -6.24 -12.34
N ASN A 180 -17.29 -6.24 -13.04
CA ASN A 180 -16.87 -7.29 -13.98
C ASN A 180 -15.78 -8.22 -13.40
N THR A 181 -15.66 -8.29 -12.08
CA THR A 181 -14.64 -9.09 -11.37
C THR A 181 -15.26 -9.91 -10.23
N THR A 182 -14.64 -11.03 -9.89
CA THR A 182 -14.99 -11.92 -8.76
C THR A 182 -13.86 -11.99 -7.73
N ILE A 183 -14.15 -12.40 -6.49
CA ILE A 183 -13.16 -12.51 -5.40
C ILE A 183 -12.17 -13.67 -5.66
N ILE A 184 -10.87 -13.44 -5.46
CA ILE A 184 -9.84 -14.49 -5.48
C ILE A 184 -9.77 -15.16 -4.12
N ASN A 185 -10.50 -16.27 -3.92
CA ASN A 185 -10.51 -17.01 -2.65
C ASN A 185 -9.27 -17.91 -2.43
N ASN A 186 -8.07 -17.42 -2.79
CA ASN A 186 -6.80 -18.13 -2.62
C ASN A 186 -6.21 -17.86 -1.22
N VAL A 187 -6.72 -18.57 -0.21
CA VAL A 187 -6.29 -18.41 1.18
C VAL A 187 -4.99 -19.17 1.44
N TYR A 188 -4.01 -18.48 2.02
CA TYR A 188 -2.80 -19.07 2.60
C TYR A 188 -2.92 -19.09 4.13
N VAL A 189 -2.24 -20.05 4.77
CA VAL A 189 -2.21 -20.22 6.22
C VAL A 189 -0.75 -20.30 6.67
N TYR A 190 -0.34 -19.47 7.62
CA TYR A 190 1.00 -19.47 8.20
C TYR A 190 0.93 -19.10 9.68
N ASN A 191 1.60 -19.88 10.54
CA ASN A 191 1.60 -19.69 12.00
C ASN A 191 0.18 -19.46 12.58
N ASN A 192 -0.77 -20.32 12.17
CA ASN A 192 -2.22 -20.24 12.43
C ASN A 192 -2.97 -19.02 11.86
N ASN A 193 -2.28 -17.95 11.48
CA ASN A 193 -2.87 -16.80 10.79
C ASN A 193 -3.27 -17.17 9.36
N ARG A 194 -4.36 -16.58 8.88
CA ARG A 194 -4.84 -16.71 7.48
C ARG A 194 -4.75 -15.36 6.78
N TYR A 195 -4.49 -15.38 5.47
CA TYR A 195 -4.59 -14.20 4.60
C TYR A 195 -4.90 -14.62 3.15
N TYR A 196 -5.42 -13.69 2.33
CA TYR A 196 -5.57 -13.93 0.90
C TYR A 196 -4.23 -13.73 0.19
N GLY A 197 -3.63 -14.81 -0.33
CA GLY A 197 -2.34 -14.78 -1.03
C GLY A 197 -2.40 -14.27 -2.47
N GLY A 198 -3.53 -13.73 -2.93
CA GLY A 198 -3.69 -13.17 -4.28
C GLY A 198 -3.68 -14.21 -5.42
N PRO A 199 -3.52 -13.79 -6.68
CA PRO A 199 -3.43 -14.71 -7.82
C PRO A 199 -2.18 -15.61 -7.73
N ARG A 200 -2.29 -16.85 -8.18
CA ARG A 200 -1.21 -17.84 -8.04
C ARG A 200 -0.05 -17.55 -9.01
N PRO A 201 1.21 -17.89 -8.69
CA PRO A 201 2.35 -17.66 -9.60
C PRO A 201 2.11 -18.14 -11.03
N GLY A 202 1.71 -19.39 -11.25
CA GLY A 202 1.40 -19.92 -12.58
C GLY A 202 0.17 -19.30 -13.28
N GLU A 203 -0.68 -18.58 -12.54
CA GLU A 203 -1.76 -17.77 -13.12
C GLU A 203 -1.21 -16.40 -13.58
N ILE A 204 -0.36 -15.78 -12.76
CA ILE A 204 0.36 -14.57 -13.14
C ILE A 204 1.21 -14.83 -14.39
N GLU A 205 1.99 -15.93 -14.43
CA GLU A 205 2.80 -16.35 -15.60
C GLU A 205 1.97 -16.44 -16.88
N ARG A 206 0.74 -16.94 -16.79
CA ARG A 206 -0.21 -17.05 -17.92
C ARG A 206 -0.64 -15.69 -18.48
N TYR A 207 -0.67 -14.64 -17.67
CA TYR A 207 -1.09 -13.29 -18.08
C TYR A 207 0.08 -12.33 -18.34
N THR A 208 1.27 -12.59 -17.80
CA THR A 208 2.51 -11.83 -18.05
C THR A 208 3.38 -12.42 -19.16
N ASN A 209 3.12 -13.68 -19.56
CA ASN A 209 4.00 -14.49 -20.43
C ASN A 209 5.46 -14.55 -19.95
N SER A 210 5.69 -14.34 -18.65
CA SER A 210 7.00 -14.18 -18.02
C SER A 210 7.06 -15.03 -16.77
N ARG A 211 8.16 -15.77 -16.55
CA ARG A 211 8.30 -16.60 -15.35
C ARG A 211 8.26 -15.77 -14.08
N VAL A 212 7.52 -16.25 -13.08
CA VAL A 212 7.33 -15.54 -11.81
C VAL A 212 8.36 -16.01 -10.80
N ASN A 213 9.25 -15.09 -10.43
CA ASN A 213 10.24 -15.35 -9.40
C ASN A 213 9.58 -15.36 -8.01
N VAL A 214 9.75 -16.45 -7.26
CA VAL A 214 9.17 -16.63 -5.92
C VAL A 214 10.23 -16.36 -4.86
N TYR A 215 10.07 -15.23 -4.17
CA TYR A 215 11.02 -14.73 -3.18
C TYR A 215 10.85 -15.39 -1.81
N ARG A 216 11.96 -15.60 -1.11
CA ARG A 216 11.95 -15.90 0.34
C ARG A 216 11.77 -14.60 1.14
N VAL A 217 11.16 -14.65 2.32
CA VAL A 217 10.94 -13.48 3.18
C VAL A 217 11.72 -13.64 4.47
N ASN A 218 12.86 -12.95 4.56
CA ASN A 218 13.77 -12.99 5.70
C ASN A 218 13.53 -11.85 6.70
N ASP A 219 13.79 -12.14 7.96
CA ASP A 219 13.86 -11.19 9.06
C ASP A 219 15.03 -10.22 8.87
N TYR A 220 14.73 -8.93 8.83
CA TYR A 220 15.72 -7.85 8.83
C TYR A 220 15.95 -7.36 10.26
N GLY A 221 17.20 -7.09 10.66
CA GLY A 221 17.54 -6.72 12.04
C GLY A 221 17.25 -5.26 12.43
N ARG A 222 16.68 -4.45 11.54
CA ARG A 222 16.37 -3.02 11.76
C ARG A 222 15.13 -2.60 10.95
N PRO A 223 14.37 -1.57 11.39
CA PRO A 223 13.27 -0.96 10.63
C PRO A 223 13.56 -0.73 9.15
N GLY A 224 12.52 -0.89 8.32
CA GLY A 224 12.58 -0.80 6.86
C GLY A 224 12.49 -2.16 6.16
N GLN A 225 12.67 -2.15 4.85
CA GLN A 225 12.62 -3.34 3.98
C GLN A 225 13.59 -3.20 2.80
N ARG A 226 14.00 -4.32 2.18
CA ARG A 226 14.79 -4.34 0.93
C ARG A 226 14.74 -5.70 0.22
N ILE A 227 14.75 -5.69 -1.11
CA ILE A 227 14.99 -6.89 -1.93
C ILE A 227 16.50 -7.07 -2.12
N SER A 228 16.98 -8.32 -2.04
CA SER A 228 18.35 -8.74 -2.36
C SER A 228 18.38 -10.25 -2.63
N ASN A 229 18.96 -10.68 -3.75
CA ASN A 229 19.25 -12.10 -4.06
C ASN A 229 18.10 -13.09 -3.78
N ASN A 230 17.04 -13.05 -4.60
CA ASN A 230 15.81 -13.86 -4.46
C ASN A 230 15.15 -13.81 -3.06
N THR A 231 15.46 -12.79 -2.28
CA THR A 231 15.01 -12.65 -0.89
C THR A 231 14.52 -11.23 -0.67
N VAL A 232 13.33 -11.06 -0.09
CA VAL A 232 12.91 -9.79 0.48
C VAL A 232 13.21 -9.83 1.99
N ASN A 233 13.85 -8.79 2.49
CA ASN A 233 14.25 -8.65 3.89
C ASN A 233 13.34 -7.57 4.48
N ILE A 234 12.54 -7.90 5.49
CA ILE A 234 11.55 -6.99 6.09
C ILE A 234 11.79 -6.92 7.60
N TYR A 235 11.67 -5.74 8.22
CA TYR A 235 11.64 -5.68 9.68
C TYR A 235 10.33 -6.28 10.18
N ARG A 236 10.42 -7.44 10.86
CA ARG A 236 9.26 -8.21 11.31
C ARG A 236 9.42 -8.72 12.74
N PRO A 237 9.59 -7.82 13.74
CA PRO A 237 9.69 -8.24 15.13
C PRO A 237 8.39 -8.91 15.60
N ARG A 238 8.48 -9.80 16.60
CA ARG A 238 7.29 -10.22 17.34
C ARG A 238 6.81 -9.03 18.18
N VAL A 239 5.56 -8.61 18.01
CA VAL A 239 5.00 -7.42 18.68
C VAL A 239 3.96 -7.84 19.73
N ASP A 240 4.02 -7.26 20.92
CA ASP A 240 3.06 -7.44 22.01
C ASP A 240 2.41 -6.09 22.38
N LYS A 241 1.07 -6.04 22.46
CA LYS A 241 0.30 -4.84 22.83
C LYS A 241 0.23 -4.60 24.35
N SER A 242 0.57 -5.60 25.15
CA SER A 242 0.29 -5.70 26.60
C SER A 242 1.18 -4.85 27.53
N ARG A 243 1.65 -3.68 27.09
CA ARG A 243 2.40 -2.73 27.94
C ARG A 243 1.59 -1.46 28.13
N ASP A 244 0.99 -1.29 29.31
CA ASP A 244 -0.01 -0.26 29.61
C ASP A 244 0.47 1.20 29.47
N ASN A 245 1.78 1.43 29.37
CA ASN A 245 2.40 2.76 29.20
C ASN A 245 2.79 3.10 27.75
N ASP A 246 2.63 2.18 26.80
CA ASP A 246 3.02 2.39 25.40
C ASP A 246 2.11 3.44 24.72
N ARG A 247 2.69 4.57 24.31
CA ARG A 247 1.95 5.67 23.64
C ARG A 247 2.85 6.53 22.74
N PRO A 248 2.28 7.17 21.69
CA PRO A 248 3.01 8.13 20.87
C PRO A 248 3.42 9.37 21.65
N LYS A 249 4.62 9.88 21.35
CA LYS A 249 5.23 11.03 22.03
C LYS A 249 4.48 12.33 21.76
N GLN A 250 3.86 12.43 20.57
CA GLN A 250 2.96 13.51 20.19
C GLN A 250 1.80 12.93 19.39
N TYR A 251 0.56 13.29 19.75
CA TYR A 251 -0.65 12.88 19.04
C TYR A 251 -1.67 14.02 18.99
N ALA A 252 -2.49 14.05 17.94
CA ALA A 252 -3.67 14.88 17.83
C ALA A 252 -4.87 14.25 18.56
N ASP A 253 -5.81 15.08 19.01
CA ASP A 253 -7.09 14.64 19.52
C ASP A 253 -8.13 14.60 18.38
N TYR A 254 -8.78 13.46 18.17
CA TYR A 254 -9.69 13.27 17.03
C TYR A 254 -10.94 14.15 17.13
N ASP A 255 -11.65 14.12 18.25
CA ASP A 255 -12.91 14.85 18.39
C ASP A 255 -12.68 16.36 18.51
N ARG A 256 -11.56 16.80 19.10
CA ARG A 256 -11.16 18.22 19.02
C ARG A 256 -11.03 18.69 17.58
N TYR A 257 -10.18 18.03 16.78
CA TYR A 257 -9.95 18.44 15.39
C TYR A 257 -11.22 18.45 14.55
N LYS A 258 -12.09 17.45 14.76
CA LYS A 258 -13.40 17.31 14.11
C LYS A 258 -14.39 18.42 14.53
N ASN A 259 -14.39 18.82 15.80
CA ASN A 259 -15.22 19.92 16.30
C ASN A 259 -14.69 21.30 15.84
N ASP A 260 -13.37 21.46 15.72
CA ASP A 260 -12.73 22.65 15.15
C ASP A 260 -12.94 22.77 13.62
N HIS A 261 -13.26 21.65 12.94
CA HIS A 261 -13.32 21.55 11.48
C HIS A 261 -14.50 20.71 10.93
N PRO A 262 -15.75 20.98 11.30
CA PRO A 262 -16.90 20.15 10.94
C PRO A 262 -17.10 19.99 9.42
N ASP A 263 -16.75 21.02 8.65
CA ASP A 263 -16.94 21.09 7.19
C ASP A 263 -15.73 20.55 6.38
N LYS A 264 -14.53 20.46 6.96
CA LYS A 264 -13.30 20.08 6.23
C LYS A 264 -13.13 18.57 6.12
N ARG A 265 -14.11 17.89 5.51
CA ARG A 265 -14.06 16.44 5.28
C ARG A 265 -13.22 16.08 4.04
N VAL A 266 -12.04 15.53 4.27
CA VAL A 266 -11.14 14.95 3.25
C VAL A 266 -11.85 13.91 2.36
N ALA A 267 -12.86 13.21 2.89
CA ALA A 267 -13.69 12.29 2.10
C ALA A 267 -14.48 12.96 0.95
N TYR A 268 -14.83 14.24 1.05
CA TYR A 268 -15.71 14.92 0.08
C TYR A 268 -14.98 15.24 -1.23
N ASP A 269 -13.82 15.90 -1.14
CA ASP A 269 -13.08 16.41 -2.31
C ASP A 269 -12.43 15.33 -3.18
N LYS A 270 -11.93 14.24 -2.58
CA LYS A 270 -11.21 13.18 -3.34
C LYS A 270 -12.15 12.29 -4.18
N TYR A 271 -13.44 12.24 -3.87
CA TYR A 271 -14.35 11.23 -4.42
C TYR A 271 -15.62 11.76 -5.10
N ASN A 272 -16.05 13.00 -4.85
CA ASN A 272 -17.32 13.52 -5.38
C ASN A 272 -17.18 14.59 -6.48
N ARG A 273 -15.96 14.80 -7.02
CA ARG A 273 -15.73 15.74 -8.12
C ARG A 273 -15.96 15.04 -9.47
N PRO A 274 -17.05 15.31 -10.21
CA PRO A 274 -17.18 14.81 -11.58
C PRO A 274 -16.06 15.38 -12.45
N SER A 275 -15.68 14.64 -13.50
CA SER A 275 -14.54 14.98 -14.38
C SER A 275 -14.83 16.18 -15.30
N SER A 276 -14.99 17.37 -14.74
CA SER A 276 -15.08 18.61 -15.51
C SER A 276 -13.72 18.95 -16.15
N ASN A 277 -13.70 18.98 -17.48
CA ASN A 277 -12.53 19.41 -18.27
C ASN A 277 -12.40 20.95 -18.23
N GLN A 278 -12.12 21.49 -17.04
CA GLN A 278 -11.80 22.91 -16.86
C GLN A 278 -10.32 23.04 -16.50
N ARG A 279 -9.56 23.58 -17.47
CA ARG A 279 -8.19 24.05 -17.23
C ARG A 279 -8.20 25.05 -16.07
N PRO A 280 -7.26 24.96 -15.11
CA PRO A 280 -7.02 26.09 -14.21
C PRO A 280 -6.61 27.28 -15.06
N ASP A 281 -7.37 28.37 -14.99
CA ASP A 281 -6.97 29.63 -15.58
C ASP A 281 -5.74 30.14 -14.79
N LYS A 282 -4.57 30.12 -15.43
CA LYS A 282 -3.34 30.63 -14.83
C LYS A 282 -3.31 32.14 -15.01
N GLY A 283 -3.90 32.83 -14.04
CA GLY A 283 -3.85 34.28 -13.92
C GLY A 283 -2.44 34.83 -14.15
N ASN A 284 -2.34 35.73 -15.12
CA ASN A 284 -1.08 36.24 -15.66
C ASN A 284 -0.21 36.93 -14.59
N ARG A 285 1.04 36.50 -14.47
CA ARG A 285 2.16 37.33 -14.00
C ARG A 285 3.40 37.05 -14.84
N ASN A 286 3.93 38.09 -15.47
CA ASN A 286 5.30 38.10 -15.97
C ASN A 286 6.26 37.90 -14.79
N ASP A 287 7.28 37.08 -14.99
CA ASP A 287 8.65 37.59 -14.99
C ASP A 287 9.47 36.72 -15.96
N GLY A 288 10.37 37.35 -16.70
CA GLY A 288 11.15 36.69 -17.74
C GLY A 288 12.60 36.50 -17.35
N ASN A 289 13.21 35.43 -17.87
CA ASN A 289 14.52 35.57 -18.47
C ASN A 289 14.73 34.51 -19.56
N ASP A 290 15.51 34.84 -20.58
CA ASP A 290 15.93 33.90 -21.60
C ASP A 290 16.90 32.86 -21.04
N TYR A 291 16.89 31.64 -21.59
CA TYR A 291 18.13 31.03 -22.10
C TYR A 291 17.81 29.99 -23.19
N THR A 292 18.52 30.11 -24.31
CA THR A 292 18.31 29.33 -25.53
C THR A 292 18.99 27.96 -25.49
N GLY A 293 18.37 26.92 -26.08
CA GLY A 293 18.97 25.58 -26.12
C GLY A 293 18.27 24.57 -27.03
N SER A 294 17.91 24.95 -28.27
CA SER A 294 17.24 24.04 -29.21
C SER A 294 18.25 23.20 -30.01
N TRP A 295 18.07 21.88 -30.01
CA TRP A 295 18.67 20.97 -31.00
C TRP A 295 17.57 20.08 -31.60
N LYS A 296 17.48 20.06 -32.92
CA LYS A 296 16.56 19.20 -33.69
C LYS A 296 17.33 18.06 -34.34
N HIS A 297 16.70 16.89 -34.43
CA HIS A 297 17.09 15.85 -35.39
C HIS A 297 16.54 16.20 -36.78
N PRO A 298 17.29 15.99 -37.88
CA PRO A 298 16.78 16.01 -39.24
C PRO A 298 16.44 14.59 -39.77
N ASP A 299 15.50 14.52 -40.70
CA ASP A 299 14.93 13.28 -41.23
C ASP A 299 15.77 12.59 -42.33
N GLN A 300 15.42 11.33 -42.65
CA GLN A 300 15.99 10.59 -43.79
C GLN A 300 15.30 10.98 -45.12
N PRO A 301 16.06 11.24 -46.20
CA PRO A 301 15.52 11.29 -47.56
C PRO A 301 15.50 9.90 -48.20
N GLY A 302 14.68 9.72 -49.26
CA GLY A 302 14.69 8.48 -50.03
C GLY A 302 14.14 8.62 -51.45
N ASP A 303 14.56 7.66 -52.28
CA ASP A 303 13.85 7.12 -53.45
C ASP A 303 13.75 7.98 -54.74
N LYS A 304 14.64 7.72 -55.73
CA LYS A 304 14.37 7.39 -57.16
C LYS A 304 15.60 7.62 -58.09
N ARG A 305 16.09 6.60 -58.82
CA ARG A 305 15.76 6.18 -60.24
C ARG A 305 16.29 7.17 -61.31
N ASP A 306 16.80 6.75 -62.48
CA ASP A 306 17.14 5.42 -63.05
C ASP A 306 18.12 5.59 -64.24
N ASP A 307 18.55 4.46 -64.84
CA ASP A 307 18.79 4.26 -66.29
C ASP A 307 20.20 4.38 -66.97
N LYS A 308 20.62 3.23 -67.53
CA LYS A 308 21.24 2.95 -68.87
C LYS A 308 22.64 3.48 -69.30
N ASN A 309 23.57 2.52 -69.37
CA ASN A 309 24.31 2.05 -70.57
C ASN A 309 25.17 3.00 -71.46
N ASN A 310 26.49 2.79 -71.37
CA ASN A 310 27.35 2.22 -72.44
C ASN A 310 27.45 2.92 -73.83
N HIS A 311 28.58 3.58 -74.10
CA HIS A 311 29.54 3.16 -75.15
C HIS A 311 30.91 3.88 -75.08
N ASP A 312 31.94 3.21 -75.62
CA ASP A 312 33.30 3.72 -75.87
C ASP A 312 33.38 4.82 -76.94
N TYR A 313 34.46 5.64 -76.93
CA TYR A 313 35.38 5.84 -78.09
C TYR A 313 36.49 6.91 -77.90
N ARG A 314 37.69 6.60 -78.46
CA ARG A 314 38.71 7.52 -79.06
C ARG A 314 39.64 8.40 -78.17
N ASN A 315 40.73 7.79 -77.72
CA ASN A 315 42.13 7.95 -78.20
C ASN A 315 42.66 9.34 -78.71
N ARG A 316 43.89 9.72 -78.28
CA ARG A 316 44.76 10.87 -78.68
C ARG A 316 44.21 12.27 -78.29
N THR A 317 44.98 13.31 -77.90
CA THR A 317 46.44 13.63 -77.83
C THR A 317 46.64 14.85 -76.86
N ASN A 318 47.79 15.37 -76.42
CA ASN A 318 49.26 15.08 -76.54
C ASN A 318 50.05 15.80 -75.41
N ASN A 319 51.28 15.36 -75.06
CA ASN A 319 52.39 16.12 -74.41
C ASN A 319 52.15 16.77 -73.01
N GLN A 320 53.14 17.06 -72.14
CA GLN A 320 54.58 16.72 -72.08
C GLN A 320 55.13 16.84 -70.64
N ALA A 321 56.29 16.18 -70.39
CA ALA A 321 57.34 16.55 -69.43
C ALA A 321 56.99 16.96 -67.97
N SER A 322 57.08 16.01 -67.03
CA SER A 322 57.93 16.14 -65.84
C SER A 322 58.16 14.77 -65.15
N GLN A 323 59.07 14.70 -64.17
CA GLN A 323 59.17 13.64 -63.15
C GLN A 323 59.66 12.24 -63.60
N GLN A 324 60.63 12.17 -64.53
CA GLN A 324 61.58 11.04 -64.54
C GLN A 324 62.58 11.18 -63.37
N ASP A 325 62.21 10.71 -62.17
CA ASP A 325 63.22 10.40 -61.12
C ASP A 325 62.73 9.49 -59.98
N GLN A 326 61.42 9.44 -59.68
CA GLN A 326 60.92 8.71 -58.50
C GLN A 326 60.82 7.18 -58.68
N ASN A 327 60.50 6.69 -59.89
CA ASN A 327 60.18 5.28 -60.15
C ASN A 327 61.33 4.25 -60.01
N ARG A 328 62.56 4.65 -59.67
CA ARG A 328 63.69 3.70 -59.51
C ARG A 328 63.91 3.19 -58.07
N ARG A 329 63.16 3.69 -57.07
CA ARG A 329 63.35 3.28 -55.65
C ARG A 329 62.29 2.35 -55.08
N GLU A 330 61.13 2.22 -55.70
CA GLU A 330 60.04 1.35 -55.19
C GLU A 330 60.13 -0.09 -55.71
N GLN A 331 60.76 -0.31 -56.87
CA GLN A 331 60.80 -1.62 -57.51
C GLN A 331 61.64 -2.66 -56.73
N SER A 332 62.74 -2.26 -56.10
CA SER A 332 63.64 -3.18 -55.38
C SER A 332 63.17 -3.60 -53.97
N GLN A 333 62.08 -3.02 -53.45
CA GLN A 333 61.49 -3.44 -52.18
C GLN A 333 60.41 -4.51 -52.37
N ASN A 334 59.60 -4.40 -53.42
CA ASN A 334 58.54 -5.39 -53.73
C ASN A 334 59.09 -6.77 -54.16
N GLU A 335 60.29 -6.84 -54.73
CA GLU A 335 60.91 -8.11 -55.15
C GLU A 335 61.29 -8.98 -53.93
N ARG A 336 62.04 -8.41 -52.97
CA ARG A 336 62.46 -9.12 -51.73
C ARG A 336 61.28 -9.63 -50.89
N GLN A 337 60.19 -8.87 -50.84
CA GLN A 337 59.00 -9.26 -50.06
C GLN A 337 58.21 -10.41 -50.73
N ASN A 338 58.31 -10.56 -52.06
CA ASN A 338 57.74 -11.71 -52.77
C ASN A 338 58.61 -12.97 -52.61
N GLU A 339 59.94 -12.86 -52.61
CA GLU A 339 60.83 -14.00 -52.37
C GLU A 339 60.64 -14.62 -50.97
N TRP A 340 60.59 -13.77 -49.93
CA TRP A 340 60.39 -14.23 -48.55
C TRP A 340 59.03 -14.95 -48.35
N ASN A 341 57.97 -14.46 -49.02
CA ASN A 341 56.66 -15.10 -48.98
C ASN A 341 56.62 -16.43 -49.74
N GLN A 342 57.33 -16.57 -50.87
CA GLN A 342 57.40 -17.84 -51.60
C GLN A 342 58.20 -18.91 -50.84
N GLN A 343 59.27 -18.53 -50.14
CA GLN A 343 60.08 -19.49 -49.37
C GLN A 343 59.30 -20.05 -48.17
N ASN A 344 58.65 -19.19 -47.37
CA ASN A 344 57.78 -19.63 -46.27
C ASN A 344 56.67 -20.59 -46.72
N GLN A 345 56.09 -20.40 -47.91
CA GLN A 345 55.07 -21.30 -48.45
C GLN A 345 55.63 -22.68 -48.88
N ARG A 346 56.89 -22.74 -49.33
CA ARG A 346 57.58 -24.02 -49.61
C ARG A 346 57.89 -24.79 -48.33
N ASP A 347 58.40 -24.12 -47.31
CA ASP A 347 58.78 -24.77 -46.06
C ASP A 347 57.57 -25.31 -45.29
N GLN A 348 56.45 -24.57 -45.29
CA GLN A 348 55.17 -25.07 -44.76
C GLN A 348 54.61 -26.26 -45.56
N ARG A 349 54.80 -26.32 -46.89
CA ARG A 349 54.44 -27.51 -47.68
C ARG A 349 55.30 -28.71 -47.31
N ASN A 350 56.62 -28.57 -47.29
CA ASN A 350 57.55 -29.66 -46.97
C ASN A 350 57.27 -30.29 -45.59
N GLN A 351 57.01 -29.48 -44.57
CA GLN A 351 56.62 -29.99 -43.24
C GLN A 351 55.28 -30.73 -43.27
N ARG A 352 54.30 -30.22 -44.02
CA ARG A 352 52.98 -30.86 -44.15
C ARG A 352 53.06 -32.19 -44.91
N ASP A 353 53.87 -32.27 -45.95
CA ASP A 353 54.01 -33.47 -46.76
C ASP A 353 54.84 -34.57 -46.07
N GLN A 354 55.84 -34.21 -45.25
CA GLN A 354 56.48 -35.17 -44.34
C GLN A 354 55.49 -35.74 -43.31
N ARG A 355 54.63 -34.89 -42.73
CA ARG A 355 53.59 -35.35 -41.78
C ARG A 355 52.57 -36.27 -42.45
N ASN A 356 52.10 -35.89 -43.65
CA ASN A 356 51.20 -36.71 -44.47
C ASN A 356 51.78 -38.10 -44.81
N GLN A 357 53.10 -38.25 -44.96
CA GLN A 357 53.73 -39.57 -45.14
C GLN A 357 53.74 -40.39 -43.85
N TRP A 358 54.05 -39.79 -42.70
CA TRP A 358 54.03 -40.45 -41.39
C TRP A 358 52.62 -40.94 -41.01
N ASP A 359 51.60 -40.10 -41.24
CA ASP A 359 50.20 -40.44 -40.99
C ASP A 359 49.74 -41.62 -41.88
N ARG A 360 50.16 -41.66 -43.15
CA ARG A 360 49.87 -42.79 -44.07
C ARG A 360 50.55 -44.09 -43.64
N GLN A 361 51.80 -44.05 -43.21
CA GLN A 361 52.49 -45.25 -42.72
C GLN A 361 51.85 -45.80 -41.44
N THR A 362 51.41 -44.90 -40.55
CA THR A 362 50.72 -45.28 -39.31
C THR A 362 49.37 -45.94 -39.61
N GLN A 363 48.55 -45.35 -40.49
CA GLN A 363 47.27 -45.93 -40.91
C GLN A 363 47.45 -47.30 -41.61
N GLN A 364 48.48 -47.47 -42.44
CA GLN A 364 48.80 -48.76 -43.07
C GLN A 364 49.40 -49.81 -42.10
N ALA A 365 49.86 -49.40 -40.92
CA ALA A 365 50.25 -50.31 -39.85
C ALA A 365 49.03 -50.73 -39.01
N GLU A 366 48.13 -49.80 -38.69
CA GLU A 366 46.89 -50.09 -37.95
C GLU A 366 45.92 -50.97 -38.76
N GLN A 367 45.71 -50.71 -40.05
CA GLN A 367 44.89 -51.57 -40.91
C GLN A 367 45.42 -53.01 -40.97
N ARG A 368 46.76 -53.20 -40.98
CA ARG A 368 47.37 -54.53 -40.94
C ARG A 368 47.20 -55.22 -39.59
N ARG A 369 47.25 -54.48 -38.47
CA ARG A 369 46.92 -55.02 -37.15
C ARG A 369 45.46 -55.47 -37.09
N GLN A 370 44.53 -54.61 -37.50
CA GLN A 370 43.09 -54.92 -37.54
C GLN A 370 42.79 -56.17 -38.38
N GLN A 371 43.37 -56.30 -39.58
CA GLN A 371 43.23 -57.52 -40.39
C GLN A 371 43.81 -58.77 -39.71
N SER A 372 44.93 -58.66 -38.99
CA SER A 372 45.52 -59.79 -38.26
C SER A 372 44.69 -60.21 -37.03
N ASP A 373 44.08 -59.25 -36.34
CA ASP A 373 43.16 -59.50 -35.22
C ASP A 373 41.83 -60.11 -35.69
N GLU A 374 41.35 -59.71 -36.88
CA GLU A 374 40.13 -60.24 -37.49
C GLU A 374 40.32 -61.68 -38.00
N GLN A 375 41.48 -62.01 -38.61
CA GLN A 375 41.84 -63.40 -38.90
C GLN A 375 41.99 -64.23 -37.62
N ARG A 376 42.57 -63.69 -36.55
CA ARG A 376 42.62 -64.35 -35.23
C ARG A 376 41.23 -64.65 -34.67
N ARG A 377 40.26 -63.75 -34.86
CA ARG A 377 38.86 -63.93 -34.46
C ARG A 377 38.11 -64.96 -35.32
N GLN A 378 38.45 -65.12 -36.59
CA GLN A 378 37.89 -66.17 -37.43
C GLN A 378 38.39 -67.57 -37.00
N VAL A 379 39.71 -67.76 -36.85
CA VAL A 379 40.29 -69.07 -36.46
C VAL A 379 39.80 -69.54 -35.09
N GLN A 380 39.38 -68.64 -34.20
CA GLN A 380 38.82 -68.97 -32.89
C GLN A 380 37.31 -69.29 -32.92
N ARG A 381 36.64 -69.27 -34.08
CA ARG A 381 35.18 -69.44 -34.21
C ARG A 381 34.73 -70.85 -34.60
N ASP A 382 35.60 -71.65 -35.20
CA ASP A 382 35.28 -72.96 -35.79
C ASP A 382 35.21 -74.13 -34.77
N GLN A 383 34.92 -73.85 -33.50
CA GLN A 383 34.80 -74.86 -32.43
C GLN A 383 33.58 -74.70 -31.51
N ILE A 384 32.62 -73.81 -31.83
CA ILE A 384 31.46 -73.54 -30.96
C ILE A 384 30.16 -74.09 -31.57
N ASN A 385 29.41 -74.84 -30.76
CA ASN A 385 28.23 -75.61 -31.16
C ASN A 385 27.01 -74.69 -31.44
N PRO A 386 26.46 -74.66 -32.68
CA PRO A 386 25.50 -73.64 -33.11
C PRO A 386 24.10 -73.73 -32.47
N ASN A 387 23.78 -74.81 -31.74
CA ASN A 387 22.46 -74.95 -31.11
C ASN A 387 22.28 -74.14 -29.81
N ALA A 388 23.36 -73.69 -29.16
CA ALA A 388 23.26 -72.97 -27.89
C ALA A 388 22.77 -71.52 -28.05
N ASP A 389 23.41 -70.75 -28.94
CA ASP A 389 23.15 -69.31 -29.12
C ASP A 389 21.69 -68.99 -29.48
N GLN A 390 21.07 -69.83 -30.33
CA GLN A 390 19.70 -69.57 -30.79
C GLN A 390 18.67 -69.73 -29.67
N GLN A 391 18.92 -70.61 -28.69
CA GLN A 391 18.05 -70.79 -27.53
C GLN A 391 18.22 -69.63 -26.54
N GLN A 392 19.46 -69.16 -26.33
CA GLN A 392 19.78 -68.04 -25.46
C GLN A 392 19.22 -66.70 -25.98
N GLN A 393 19.29 -66.45 -27.29
CA GLN A 393 18.68 -65.27 -27.93
C GLN A 393 17.15 -65.26 -27.91
N ARG A 394 16.49 -66.42 -27.82
CA ARG A 394 15.03 -66.49 -27.61
C ARG A 394 14.70 -66.11 -26.17
N ALA A 395 15.36 -66.74 -25.19
CA ALA A 395 15.16 -66.47 -23.77
C ALA A 395 15.31 -64.98 -23.41
N GLN A 396 16.36 -64.31 -23.89
CA GLN A 396 16.55 -62.86 -23.68
C GLN A 396 15.39 -62.02 -24.24
N ARG A 397 14.87 -62.38 -25.42
CA ARG A 397 13.79 -61.66 -26.11
C ARG A 397 12.43 -61.86 -25.45
N ASP A 398 12.20 -63.03 -24.86
CA ASP A 398 11.01 -63.30 -24.04
C ASP A 398 11.07 -62.57 -22.70
N GLN A 399 12.24 -62.55 -22.05
CA GLN A 399 12.47 -61.81 -20.81
C GLN A 399 12.28 -60.29 -21.00
N GLN A 400 12.75 -59.74 -22.13
CA GLN A 400 12.54 -58.33 -22.47
C GLN A 400 11.05 -58.01 -22.74
N ARG A 401 10.33 -58.89 -23.45
CA ARG A 401 8.88 -58.74 -23.66
C ARG A 401 8.09 -58.72 -22.35
N GLN A 402 8.42 -59.59 -21.40
CA GLN A 402 7.81 -59.57 -20.06
C GLN A 402 8.08 -58.24 -19.35
N TRP A 403 9.31 -57.72 -19.41
CA TRP A 403 9.68 -56.43 -18.82
C TRP A 403 8.91 -55.24 -19.40
N ASP A 404 8.77 -55.17 -20.73
CA ASP A 404 8.00 -54.12 -21.40
C ASP A 404 6.51 -54.18 -21.04
N GLN A 405 5.94 -55.39 -20.98
CA GLN A 405 4.54 -55.62 -20.60
C GLN A 405 4.27 -55.22 -19.14
N GLN A 406 5.21 -55.50 -18.24
CA GLN A 406 5.12 -55.13 -16.82
C GLN A 406 5.21 -53.61 -16.62
N ARG A 407 6.04 -52.88 -17.40
CA ARG A 407 6.03 -51.40 -17.40
C ARG A 407 4.69 -50.83 -17.86
N GLN A 408 4.08 -51.39 -18.90
CA GLN A 408 2.79 -50.89 -19.40
C GLN A 408 1.67 -51.05 -18.36
N GLN A 409 1.62 -52.18 -17.66
CA GLN A 409 0.68 -52.38 -16.55
C GLN A 409 0.91 -51.36 -15.42
N ALA A 410 2.16 -51.19 -14.97
CA ALA A 410 2.51 -50.23 -13.91
C ALA A 410 2.16 -48.77 -14.28
N GLN A 411 2.40 -48.34 -15.53
CA GLN A 411 1.99 -47.01 -15.99
C GLN A 411 0.47 -46.84 -16.04
N GLN A 412 -0.26 -47.86 -16.49
CA GLN A 412 -1.72 -47.79 -16.59
C GLN A 412 -2.40 -47.81 -15.20
N GLU A 413 -1.82 -48.51 -14.24
CA GLU A 413 -2.24 -48.50 -12.84
C GLU A 413 -1.93 -47.16 -12.15
N GLN A 414 -0.75 -46.59 -12.39
CA GLN A 414 -0.38 -45.26 -11.89
C GLN A 414 -1.32 -44.15 -12.43
N GLN A 415 -1.75 -44.24 -13.70
CA GLN A 415 -2.75 -43.32 -14.26
C GLN A 415 -4.12 -43.46 -13.58
N ARG A 416 -4.58 -44.69 -13.28
CA ARG A 416 -5.82 -44.91 -12.52
C ARG A 416 -5.75 -44.30 -11.12
N GLN A 417 -4.64 -44.48 -10.41
CA GLN A 417 -4.44 -43.89 -9.08
C GLN A 417 -4.46 -42.35 -9.11
N GLN A 418 -3.88 -41.71 -10.13
CA GLN A 418 -3.96 -40.25 -10.30
C GLN A 418 -5.38 -39.78 -10.61
N ALA A 419 -6.13 -40.50 -11.46
CA ALA A 419 -7.52 -40.17 -11.78
C ALA A 419 -8.42 -40.26 -10.53
N ASP A 420 -8.27 -41.30 -9.71
CA ASP A 420 -9.01 -41.46 -8.45
C ASP A 420 -8.66 -40.37 -7.43
N GLN A 421 -7.39 -39.96 -7.32
CA GLN A 421 -7.00 -38.83 -6.48
C GLN A 421 -7.66 -37.52 -6.92
N GLN A 422 -7.66 -37.20 -8.23
CA GLN A 422 -8.35 -36.01 -8.75
C GLN A 422 -9.87 -36.07 -8.49
N GLN A 423 -10.50 -37.23 -8.69
CA GLN A 423 -11.93 -37.40 -8.48
C GLN A 423 -12.32 -37.43 -6.98
N ARG A 424 -11.40 -37.77 -6.06
CA ARG A 424 -11.58 -37.54 -4.61
C ARG A 424 -11.48 -36.05 -4.27
N ALA A 425 -10.43 -35.37 -4.72
CA ALA A 425 -10.22 -33.95 -4.46
C ALA A 425 -11.40 -33.07 -4.95
N GLN A 426 -11.97 -33.37 -6.13
CA GLN A 426 -13.17 -32.68 -6.63
C GLN A 426 -14.40 -32.88 -5.73
N ARG A 427 -14.61 -34.10 -5.20
CA ARG A 427 -15.74 -34.40 -4.29
C ARG A 427 -15.57 -33.72 -2.93
N GLU A 428 -14.36 -33.71 -2.38
CA GLU A 428 -14.02 -32.99 -1.15
C GLU A 428 -14.24 -31.48 -1.32
N GLN A 429 -13.82 -30.91 -2.45
CA GLN A 429 -14.02 -29.51 -2.78
C GLN A 429 -15.51 -29.15 -2.93
N GLN A 430 -16.33 -29.99 -3.57
CA GLN A 430 -17.79 -29.79 -3.64
C GLN A 430 -18.45 -29.85 -2.25
N GLN A 431 -18.09 -30.83 -1.41
CA GLN A 431 -18.62 -30.90 -0.03
C GLN A 431 -18.21 -29.68 0.81
N GLN A 432 -17.00 -29.16 0.61
CA GLN A 432 -16.56 -27.95 1.31
C GLN A 432 -17.38 -26.73 0.87
N VAL A 433 -17.60 -26.54 -0.45
CA VAL A 433 -18.46 -25.45 -0.96
C VAL A 433 -19.90 -25.55 -0.40
N GLN A 434 -20.46 -26.76 -0.25
CA GLN A 434 -21.77 -26.92 0.39
C GLN A 434 -21.77 -26.56 1.88
N ARG A 435 -20.75 -26.98 2.65
CA ARG A 435 -20.61 -26.60 4.07
C ARG A 435 -20.45 -25.09 4.24
N ASP A 436 -19.62 -24.47 3.40
CA ASP A 436 -19.39 -23.02 3.41
C ASP A 436 -20.68 -22.23 3.07
N GLN A 437 -21.52 -22.75 2.16
CA GLN A 437 -22.83 -22.16 1.86
C GLN A 437 -23.82 -22.28 3.03
N GLN A 438 -23.90 -23.45 3.70
CA GLN A 438 -24.75 -23.61 4.88
C GLN A 438 -24.32 -22.70 6.04
N GLN A 439 -23.01 -22.59 6.30
CA GLN A 439 -22.50 -21.69 7.34
C GLN A 439 -22.80 -20.22 7.03
N ARG A 440 -22.71 -19.78 5.76
CA ARG A 440 -23.11 -18.42 5.36
C ARG A 440 -24.60 -18.17 5.63
N GLN A 441 -25.48 -19.10 5.26
CA GLN A 441 -26.92 -18.96 5.50
C GLN A 441 -27.26 -18.83 7.00
N GLN A 442 -26.62 -19.63 7.86
CA GLN A 442 -26.79 -19.50 9.32
C GLN A 442 -26.24 -18.18 9.86
N TRP A 443 -25.08 -17.74 9.38
CA TRP A 443 -24.46 -16.49 9.82
C TRP A 443 -25.25 -15.24 9.40
N ASP A 444 -25.77 -15.21 8.17
CA ASP A 444 -26.62 -14.13 7.68
C ASP A 444 -27.96 -14.07 8.46
N GLN A 445 -28.55 -15.21 8.84
CA GLN A 445 -29.71 -15.25 9.75
C GLN A 445 -29.39 -14.70 11.14
N GLN A 446 -28.30 -15.14 11.78
CA GLN A 446 -27.89 -14.61 13.08
C GLN A 446 -27.60 -13.11 13.02
N LYS A 447 -26.97 -12.63 11.94
CA LYS A 447 -26.72 -11.20 11.73
C LYS A 447 -28.02 -10.42 11.61
N GLN A 448 -28.99 -10.88 10.81
CA GLN A 448 -30.31 -10.23 10.70
C GLN A 448 -31.03 -10.16 12.05
N GLN A 449 -31.03 -11.25 12.83
CA GLN A 449 -31.62 -11.24 14.18
C GLN A 449 -30.90 -10.25 15.11
N ALA A 450 -29.57 -10.20 15.08
CA ALA A 450 -28.78 -9.28 15.90
C ALA A 450 -28.97 -7.80 15.49
N ASP A 451 -29.13 -7.51 14.19
CA ASP A 451 -29.43 -6.16 13.71
C ASP A 451 -30.87 -5.73 14.03
N GLN A 452 -31.85 -6.64 13.95
CA GLN A 452 -33.22 -6.40 14.42
C GLN A 452 -33.26 -6.11 15.93
N GLN A 453 -32.55 -6.89 16.76
CA GLN A 453 -32.45 -6.64 18.20
C GLN A 453 -31.78 -5.29 18.51
N ARG A 454 -30.67 -4.95 17.82
CA ARG A 454 -30.01 -3.64 17.94
C ARG A 454 -30.92 -2.48 17.52
N GLN A 455 -31.78 -2.68 16.52
CA GLN A 455 -32.75 -1.67 16.11
C GLN A 455 -33.87 -1.51 17.13
N ALA A 456 -34.50 -2.60 17.58
CA ALA A 456 -35.52 -2.56 18.63
C ALA A 456 -35.03 -1.90 19.93
N GLN A 457 -33.78 -2.16 20.34
CA GLN A 457 -33.16 -1.50 21.50
C GLN A 457 -32.98 0.01 21.29
N ARG A 458 -32.56 0.46 20.10
CA ARG A 458 -32.44 1.89 19.78
C ARG A 458 -33.81 2.57 19.73
N ASP A 459 -34.80 1.94 19.12
CA ASP A 459 -36.17 2.47 19.05
C ASP A 459 -36.80 2.57 20.44
N GLN A 460 -36.50 1.62 21.35
CA GLN A 460 -36.93 1.66 22.75
C GLN A 460 -36.22 2.77 23.55
N GLN A 461 -34.91 2.96 23.37
CA GLN A 461 -34.17 4.06 23.98
C GLN A 461 -34.65 5.43 23.46
N GLN A 462 -34.93 5.57 22.16
CA GLN A 462 -35.48 6.81 21.60
C GLN A 462 -36.85 7.14 22.20
N ARG A 463 -37.74 6.15 22.34
CA ARG A 463 -39.05 6.35 23.02
C ARG A 463 -38.86 6.83 24.46
N GLN A 464 -37.99 6.19 25.24
CA GLN A 464 -37.68 6.60 26.62
C GLN A 464 -37.14 8.04 26.70
N GLN A 465 -36.27 8.45 25.78
CA GLN A 465 -35.78 9.84 25.70
C GLN A 465 -36.90 10.82 25.33
N TRP A 466 -37.77 10.45 24.39
CA TRP A 466 -38.91 11.28 23.96
C TRP A 466 -39.91 11.50 25.10
N ASP A 467 -40.23 10.44 25.85
CA ASP A 467 -41.14 10.51 26.99
C ASP A 467 -40.54 11.30 28.16
N GLN A 468 -39.23 11.18 28.40
CA GLN A 468 -38.52 12.03 29.36
C GLN A 468 -38.56 13.52 28.96
N GLN A 469 -38.32 13.85 27.70
CA GLN A 469 -38.42 15.23 27.20
C GLN A 469 -39.85 15.77 27.32
N ARG A 470 -40.87 14.98 26.98
CA ARG A 470 -42.28 15.37 27.15
C ARG A 470 -42.59 15.70 28.62
N GLN A 471 -42.25 14.80 29.55
CA GLN A 471 -42.43 15.04 30.98
C GLN A 471 -41.61 16.24 31.52
N GLN A 472 -40.48 16.59 30.91
CA GLN A 472 -39.74 17.81 31.26
C GLN A 472 -40.48 19.07 30.78
N ALA A 473 -41.00 19.07 29.54
CA ALA A 473 -41.81 20.15 29.00
C ALA A 473 -43.11 20.36 29.81
N ASP A 474 -43.81 19.28 30.17
CA ASP A 474 -45.03 19.33 30.99
C ASP A 474 -44.77 19.96 32.36
N ARG A 475 -43.67 19.57 33.03
CA ARG A 475 -43.24 20.18 34.31
C ARG A 475 -42.85 21.65 34.16
N GLN A 476 -42.19 22.04 33.06
CA GLN A 476 -41.89 23.44 32.78
C GLN A 476 -43.17 24.27 32.57
N GLN A 477 -44.17 23.74 31.86
CA GLN A 477 -45.47 24.41 31.71
C GLN A 477 -46.20 24.56 33.04
N GLN A 478 -46.20 23.53 33.89
CA GLN A 478 -46.79 23.58 35.23
C GLN A 478 -46.10 24.66 36.09
N ALA A 479 -44.77 24.67 36.16
CA ALA A 479 -44.02 25.70 36.89
C ALA A 479 -44.30 27.13 36.39
N GLN A 480 -44.44 27.35 35.08
CA GLN A 480 -44.85 28.65 34.55
C GLN A 480 -46.31 29.02 34.89
N GLN A 481 -47.23 28.04 34.97
CA GLN A 481 -48.60 28.29 35.41
C GLN A 481 -48.64 28.66 36.90
N GLU A 482 -47.86 27.99 37.75
CA GLU A 482 -47.73 28.33 39.17
C GLU A 482 -47.13 29.73 39.37
N GLN A 483 -46.05 30.08 38.65
CA GLN A 483 -45.50 31.44 38.68
C GLN A 483 -46.53 32.49 38.27
N ARG A 484 -47.32 32.25 37.20
CA ARG A 484 -48.40 33.16 36.79
C ARG A 484 -49.50 33.29 37.84
N ARG A 485 -49.86 32.21 38.54
CA ARG A 485 -50.81 32.25 39.68
C ARG A 485 -50.25 33.07 40.84
N GLN A 486 -49.02 32.80 41.27
CA GLN A 486 -48.35 33.53 42.36
C GLN A 486 -48.23 35.04 42.05
N GLN A 487 -47.93 35.41 40.80
CA GLN A 487 -47.92 36.81 40.37
C GLN A 487 -49.32 37.46 40.41
N ALA A 488 -50.37 36.75 39.96
CA ALA A 488 -51.74 37.24 40.05
C ALA A 488 -52.21 37.40 41.51
N ASP A 489 -51.86 36.46 42.39
CA ASP A 489 -52.17 36.51 43.82
C ASP A 489 -51.44 37.66 44.53
N GLN A 490 -50.18 37.93 44.16
CA GLN A 490 -49.45 39.12 44.63
C GLN A 490 -50.12 40.41 44.15
N GLN A 491 -50.51 40.50 42.86
CA GLN A 491 -51.21 41.69 42.34
C GLN A 491 -52.54 41.92 43.06
N GLN A 492 -53.33 40.88 43.33
CA GLN A 492 -54.56 40.99 44.11
C GLN A 492 -54.31 41.42 45.55
N ARG A 493 -53.26 40.92 46.22
CA ARG A 493 -52.88 41.39 47.57
C ARG A 493 -52.52 42.87 47.56
N THR A 494 -51.66 43.30 46.64
CA THR A 494 -51.28 44.72 46.48
C THR A 494 -52.49 45.62 46.22
N GLN A 495 -53.43 45.19 45.36
CA GLN A 495 -54.67 45.95 45.10
C GLN A 495 -55.61 46.03 46.31
N ARG A 496 -55.64 45.01 47.18
CA ARG A 496 -56.42 45.05 48.44
C ARG A 496 -55.76 45.89 49.52
N GLU A 497 -54.43 45.86 49.61
CA GLU A 497 -53.67 46.62 50.60
C GLU A 497 -53.53 48.11 50.25
N GLN A 498 -53.49 48.49 48.97
CA GLN A 498 -53.30 49.88 48.56
C GLN A 498 -54.37 50.84 49.14
N PRO A 499 -55.69 50.57 49.04
CA PRO A 499 -56.71 51.43 49.66
C PRO A 499 -56.59 51.50 51.18
N GLN A 500 -56.25 50.39 51.85
CA GLN A 500 -56.10 50.36 53.31
C GLN A 500 -54.88 51.15 53.77
N ARG A 501 -53.74 51.03 53.07
CA ARG A 501 -52.54 51.83 53.30
C ARG A 501 -52.85 53.32 53.11
N GLN A 502 -53.46 53.69 51.97
CA GLN A 502 -53.87 55.09 51.70
C GLN A 502 -54.83 55.64 52.76
N GLN A 503 -55.80 54.87 53.24
CA GLN A 503 -56.68 55.28 54.36
C GLN A 503 -55.90 55.47 55.65
N SER A 504 -54.96 54.57 55.98
CA SER A 504 -54.12 54.71 57.18
C SER A 504 -53.16 55.91 57.10
N ASP A 505 -52.65 56.23 55.90
CA ASP A 505 -51.80 57.40 55.67
C ASP A 505 -52.61 58.70 55.70
N GLN A 506 -53.86 58.70 55.20
CA GLN A 506 -54.78 59.82 55.37
C GLN A 506 -55.15 60.05 56.83
N GLN A 507 -55.38 58.99 57.62
CA GLN A 507 -55.63 59.08 59.06
C GLN A 507 -54.42 59.64 59.82
N ARG A 508 -53.20 59.19 59.48
CA ARG A 508 -51.95 59.76 60.02
C ARG A 508 -51.81 61.25 59.69
N GLN A 509 -52.03 61.63 58.44
CA GLN A 509 -52.02 63.04 58.01
C GLN A 509 -53.14 63.89 58.64
N TRP A 510 -54.22 63.28 59.10
CA TRP A 510 -55.26 63.94 59.89
C TRP A 510 -54.79 64.17 61.33
N ALA A 511 -54.29 63.14 62.01
CA ALA A 511 -53.75 63.24 63.37
C ALA A 511 -52.58 64.25 63.46
N ASP A 512 -51.69 64.28 62.46
CA ASP A 512 -50.61 65.27 62.36
C ASP A 512 -51.15 66.71 62.21
N ARG A 513 -52.32 66.91 61.57
CA ARG A 513 -52.96 68.22 61.46
C ARG A 513 -53.61 68.64 62.77
N GLU A 514 -54.32 67.74 63.45
CA GLU A 514 -54.92 68.04 64.76
C GLU A 514 -53.84 68.39 65.79
N THR A 515 -52.75 67.62 65.82
CA THR A 515 -51.58 67.88 66.68
C THR A 515 -50.97 69.26 66.41
N ARG A 516 -50.89 69.67 65.13
CA ARG A 516 -50.44 71.03 64.75
C ARG A 516 -51.43 72.13 65.11
N GLN A 517 -52.74 71.86 65.10
CA GLN A 517 -53.77 72.85 65.48
C GLN A 517 -53.80 73.10 66.99
N GLN A 518 -53.52 72.09 67.82
CA GLN A 518 -53.42 72.25 69.28
C GLN A 518 -52.15 73.00 69.73
N SER A 519 -51.25 73.35 68.81
CA SER A 519 -49.89 73.86 69.10
C SER A 519 -49.69 75.37 68.84
N GLN A 520 -50.73 76.20 68.91
CA GLN A 520 -50.64 77.66 68.62
C GLN A 520 -50.96 78.57 69.83
N PRO A 521 -50.04 79.49 70.22
CA PRO A 521 -50.33 80.59 71.15
C PRO A 521 -51.10 81.77 70.50
N ARG A 522 -51.84 82.54 71.32
CA ARG A 522 -52.58 83.75 70.90
C ARG A 522 -51.69 84.97 70.65
N GLN A 523 -52.09 85.86 69.74
CA GLN A 523 -52.37 87.29 70.04
C GLN A 523 -53.07 88.02 68.88
N GLU A 524 -53.55 89.25 69.15
CA GLU A 524 -54.42 90.06 68.28
C GLU A 524 -53.65 91.10 67.43
N ARG A 525 -54.21 91.51 66.27
CA ARG A 525 -54.51 92.93 65.95
C ARG A 525 -55.37 93.10 64.69
N GLN A 526 -55.82 94.35 64.49
CA GLN A 526 -57.02 94.74 63.73
C GLN A 526 -56.74 95.21 62.29
N GLN A 527 -57.74 95.05 61.40
CA GLN A 527 -58.07 95.90 60.21
C GLN A 527 -57.03 95.99 59.07
N SER A 528 -57.35 96.25 57.79
CA SER A 528 -58.62 96.58 57.07
C SER A 528 -58.59 95.91 55.67
N ASP A 529 -59.66 95.27 55.18
CA ASP A 529 -60.81 95.75 54.37
C ASP A 529 -60.65 95.57 52.83
N ARG A 530 -61.72 95.09 52.16
CA ARG A 530 -61.98 94.91 50.70
C ARG A 530 -61.10 93.93 49.90
N GLY A 531 -61.66 93.34 48.82
CA GLY A 531 -60.79 92.82 47.73
C GLY A 531 -61.29 91.76 46.73
N ASN A 532 -62.46 91.13 46.90
CA ASN A 532 -63.18 90.25 45.94
C ASN A 532 -62.44 89.19 45.05
N ARG A 533 -62.98 87.96 45.07
CA ARG A 533 -62.68 86.79 44.19
C ARG A 533 -63.25 86.97 42.75
N PRO A 534 -63.18 85.96 41.82
CA PRO A 534 -62.01 85.22 41.30
C PRO A 534 -62.09 84.94 39.76
N SER A 535 -61.10 84.25 39.17
CA SER A 535 -61.26 83.28 38.05
C SER A 535 -60.06 82.31 38.05
N ARG A 536 -60.13 80.97 37.96
CA ARG A 536 -61.02 79.95 37.33
C ARG A 536 -60.56 79.55 35.92
N SER A 537 -60.51 78.24 35.66
CA SER A 537 -60.16 77.56 34.38
C SER A 537 -58.68 77.66 33.95
N ASN A 538 -58.10 76.74 33.17
CA ASN A 538 -58.48 75.36 32.78
C ASN A 538 -57.25 74.61 32.22
N PHE A 539 -57.32 73.27 32.08
CA PHE A 539 -56.76 72.37 31.03
C PHE A 539 -55.37 72.67 30.41
N MET A 540 -54.51 71.68 30.17
CA MET A 540 -54.82 70.38 29.55
C MET A 540 -54.27 69.16 30.29
#